data_AF-A0A1V6JMU3-F1
#
_entry.id   AF-A0A1V6JMU3-F1
#
_cell.length_a   1.000
_cell.length_b   1.000
_cell.length_c   1.000
_cell.angle_alpha   90.00
_cell.angle_beta   90.00
_cell.angle_gamma   90.00
#
_symmetry.space_group_name_H-M   'P 1'
#
loop_
_entity.id
_entity.type
_entity.pdbx_description
1 polymer ?
#
loop_
_entity_poly.entity_id
_entity_poly.type
_entity_poly.pdbx_seq_one_letter_code
_entity_poly.pdbx_strand_id
1 'polypeptide(L)'
;MKHFLNFTLILFTAVSSAIGSSNRDTIPVRFDTTFNEVELMARLESNLDSLLNLWYIQQAADSNNLVLIAEHDSVGIIPDFPDSVYIQRLAALNSAIELPFNKIVRNFINVYTQKQRDRVEVMIGLMDYYFPIFEEVLDLYQLPQELRFMPVIESALNPRAVSRAGATGIWQFMYGTGRMYKLTINSFVDERRDPLVSTHAAARYLRDLYSIFNDWTLVIAAYNCGPGNVNKAIRRAGGKRNYWDIYYYLPRETRGYVPAFIAATYTMAYYKEHNLKPTAMSFPLTVDTLMVSGMLHLQQVSEVLDIPMKTLRDLNPQYKLDIIPATEKQYSLKLPLDYVGPFIDREKEIFAYKDSVFFNKNLLANPSRYTSSYQHDVPSGSKKIVYKVKEGDVLGTIAERHGVSVSQLRSWNNIRGNLIRIGQKLIIYVPERTAQRLGYAQENTVQGDDGAYVYHRVKRGDTLWDIARQYPGVSYTDIKNLNNLTDDKLMPGQMLKLKPKG
;
A
#
# COMPACT_ATOMS: atom_id res chain seq x y z
N MET A 1 51.64 -0.15 -33.31
CA MET A 1 50.30 -0.76 -33.47
C MET A 1 49.31 0.07 -32.69
N LYS A 2 48.41 0.75 -33.40
CA LYS A 2 47.35 1.60 -32.82
C LYS A 2 46.17 0.70 -32.44
N HIS A 3 45.78 0.67 -31.17
CA HIS A 3 44.48 0.12 -30.76
C HIS A 3 43.55 1.28 -30.42
N PHE A 4 42.48 1.39 -31.22
CA PHE A 4 41.38 2.32 -31.07
C PHE A 4 40.52 1.94 -29.85
N LEU A 5 40.38 2.86 -28.88
CA LEU A 5 39.27 2.84 -27.93
C LEU A 5 38.04 3.42 -28.62
N ASN A 6 37.02 2.58 -28.84
CA ASN A 6 35.71 3.03 -29.28
C ASN A 6 34.97 3.66 -28.09
N PHE A 7 34.97 5.00 -28.04
CA PHE A 7 34.06 5.79 -27.21
C PHE A 7 32.69 5.82 -27.89
N THR A 8 31.72 5.09 -27.34
CA THR A 8 30.33 5.19 -27.76
C THR A 8 29.70 6.43 -27.11
N LEU A 9 29.74 7.55 -27.82
CA LEU A 9 29.04 8.78 -27.49
C LEU A 9 27.52 8.53 -27.62
N ILE A 10 26.81 8.36 -26.49
CA ILE A 10 25.36 8.24 -26.50
C ILE A 10 24.76 9.63 -26.73
N LEU A 11 24.44 9.92 -27.99
CA LEU A 11 23.66 11.11 -28.36
C LEU A 11 22.24 10.99 -27.79
N PHE A 12 21.84 11.96 -26.97
CA PHE A 12 20.44 12.20 -26.63
C PHE A 12 19.69 12.76 -27.85
N THR A 13 19.07 11.91 -28.65
CA THR A 13 18.06 12.35 -29.63
C THR A 13 16.70 12.41 -28.97
N ALA A 14 16.29 13.62 -28.58
CA ALA A 14 14.89 13.91 -28.29
C ALA A 14 14.11 13.97 -29.60
N VAL A 15 13.03 13.19 -29.71
CA VAL A 15 12.08 13.31 -30.81
C VAL A 15 11.33 14.64 -30.62
N SER A 16 11.70 15.64 -31.42
CA SER A 16 10.98 16.90 -31.56
C SER A 16 9.80 16.72 -32.52
N SER A 17 8.59 16.91 -32.03
CA SER A 17 7.48 17.36 -32.86
C SER A 17 7.65 18.86 -33.09
N ALA A 18 7.99 19.23 -34.33
CA ALA A 18 8.10 20.61 -34.79
C ALA A 18 6.73 21.17 -35.13
N ILE A 19 6.31 22.24 -34.44
CA ILE A 19 5.42 23.28 -35.00
C ILE A 19 5.86 24.64 -34.42
N GLY A 20 6.23 25.57 -35.31
CA GLY A 20 6.03 27.01 -35.14
C GLY A 20 7.11 27.80 -34.40
N SER A 21 7.96 28.50 -35.16
CA SER A 21 8.77 29.62 -34.67
C SER A 21 7.90 30.84 -34.36
N SER A 22 7.96 31.34 -33.13
CA SER A 22 7.78 32.78 -32.85
C SER A 22 8.70 33.21 -31.71
N ASN A 23 9.35 34.35 -31.95
CA ASN A 23 10.30 35.00 -31.07
C ASN A 23 9.60 35.65 -29.86
N ARG A 24 10.32 35.69 -28.73
CA ARG A 24 10.11 36.51 -27.51
C ARG A 24 8.98 36.09 -26.56
N ASP A 25 9.29 35.14 -25.68
CA ASP A 25 8.67 35.05 -24.34
C ASP A 25 9.74 35.20 -23.25
N THR A 26 10.23 36.43 -23.07
CA THR A 26 10.84 36.84 -21.79
C THR A 26 9.79 37.61 -21.01
N ILE A 27 8.94 36.88 -20.29
CA ILE A 27 8.11 37.47 -19.24
C ILE A 27 9.06 37.87 -18.10
N PRO A 28 9.06 39.14 -17.65
CA PRO A 28 9.83 39.54 -16.48
C PRO A 28 9.24 38.85 -15.26
N VAL A 29 10.00 37.93 -14.66
CA VAL A 29 9.63 37.25 -13.42
C VAL A 29 9.73 38.26 -12.29
N ARG A 30 8.60 38.73 -11.75
CA ARG A 30 8.59 39.46 -10.47
C ARG A 30 8.97 38.49 -9.36
N PHE A 31 10.09 38.76 -8.68
CA PHE A 31 10.58 37.95 -7.58
C PHE A 31 9.90 38.39 -6.28
N ASP A 32 8.76 37.78 -5.94
CA ASP A 32 8.29 37.79 -4.55
C ASP A 32 9.06 36.70 -3.79
N THR A 33 10.12 37.09 -3.08
CA THR A 33 11.07 36.18 -2.45
C THR A 33 10.51 35.52 -1.19
N THR A 34 9.75 36.27 -0.40
CA THR A 34 9.25 35.84 0.92
C THR A 34 8.14 34.80 0.80
N PHE A 35 7.19 35.01 -0.11
CA PHE A 35 6.10 34.06 -0.32
C PHE A 35 6.60 32.70 -0.86
N ASN A 36 7.64 32.73 -1.70
CA ASN A 36 8.24 31.52 -2.27
C ASN A 36 8.98 30.66 -1.23
N GLU A 37 9.61 31.27 -0.22
CA GLU A 37 10.33 30.52 0.82
C GLU A 37 9.36 29.75 1.73
N VAL A 38 8.24 30.36 2.12
CA VAL A 38 7.22 29.71 2.97
C VAL A 38 6.60 28.50 2.26
N GLU A 39 6.23 28.64 0.98
CA GLU A 39 5.67 27.53 0.19
C GLU A 39 6.67 26.36 0.09
N LEU A 40 7.96 26.66 -0.07
CA LEU A 40 9.00 25.67 -0.19
C LEU A 40 9.22 24.89 1.12
N MET A 41 9.18 25.57 2.27
CA MET A 41 9.25 24.92 3.58
C MET A 41 8.03 24.03 3.83
N ALA A 42 6.83 24.52 3.53
CA ALA A 42 5.60 23.75 3.68
C ALA A 42 5.61 22.50 2.80
N ARG A 43 6.20 22.57 1.60
CA ARG A 43 6.40 21.41 0.73
C ARG A 43 7.43 20.42 1.28
N LEU A 44 8.57 20.87 1.81
CA LEU A 44 9.49 19.95 2.48
C LEU A 44 8.79 19.28 3.66
N GLU A 45 8.04 20.06 4.45
CA GLU A 45 7.33 19.52 5.60
C GLU A 45 6.33 18.45 5.18
N SER A 46 5.50 18.76 4.18
CA SER A 46 4.52 17.83 3.60
C SER A 46 5.16 16.64 2.89
N ASN A 47 6.33 16.81 2.27
CA ASN A 47 7.07 15.71 1.65
C ASN A 47 7.60 14.78 2.72
N LEU A 48 8.22 15.31 3.78
CA LEU A 48 8.61 14.49 4.93
C LEU A 48 7.38 13.82 5.56
N ASP A 49 6.23 14.51 5.66
CA ASP A 49 4.96 13.91 6.15
C ASP A 49 4.50 12.76 5.27
N SER A 50 4.54 12.96 3.95
CA SER A 50 4.08 11.99 2.97
C SER A 50 5.05 10.80 2.83
N LEU A 51 6.34 11.02 3.04
CA LEU A 51 7.39 10.00 2.96
C LEU A 51 7.39 9.09 4.21
N LEU A 52 6.83 9.57 5.33
CA LEU A 52 6.78 8.87 6.62
C LEU A 52 5.44 8.22 6.99
N ASN A 53 4.38 8.36 6.18
CA ASN A 53 3.11 7.67 6.42
C ASN A 53 3.15 6.14 6.22
N LEU A 54 4.32 5.53 6.02
CA LEU A 54 4.44 4.10 5.76
C LEU A 54 5.64 3.48 6.49
N TRP A 55 5.31 2.44 7.26
CA TRP A 55 6.15 1.30 7.62
C TRP A 55 7.09 1.38 8.85
N TYR A 56 7.93 2.42 9.02
CA TYR A 56 8.85 2.47 10.19
C TYR A 56 8.18 2.95 11.49
N ILE A 57 7.20 3.84 11.41
CA ILE A 57 6.42 4.30 12.57
C ILE A 57 5.58 3.15 13.16
N GLN A 58 5.09 2.24 12.31
CA GLN A 58 4.45 0.99 12.77
C GLN A 58 5.44 0.05 13.47
N GLN A 59 6.70 0.01 13.04
CA GLN A 59 7.75 -0.80 13.67
C GLN A 59 8.14 -0.34 15.07
N ALA A 60 8.27 0.99 15.25
CA ALA A 60 8.49 1.58 16.57
C ALA A 60 7.30 1.32 17.50
N ALA A 61 6.08 1.23 16.95
CA ALA A 61 4.87 0.89 17.68
C ALA A 61 4.77 -0.61 18.05
N ASP A 62 5.16 -1.54 17.15
CA ASP A 62 5.10 -2.99 17.39
C ASP A 62 6.15 -3.48 18.41
N SER A 63 7.22 -2.73 18.64
CA SER A 63 8.27 -3.04 19.62
C SER A 63 7.86 -2.60 21.04
N ASN A 64 6.69 -2.97 21.55
CA ASN A 64 6.21 -2.63 22.92
C ASN A 64 6.40 -1.16 23.36
N ASN A 65 6.59 -0.22 22.42
CA ASN A 65 6.90 1.19 22.67
C ASN A 65 5.76 2.11 22.21
N LEU A 66 4.55 1.57 22.08
CA LEU A 66 3.33 2.36 22.01
C LEU A 66 3.09 3.22 23.27
N VAL A 67 3.76 2.91 24.39
CA VAL A 67 3.78 3.78 25.58
C VAL A 67 4.83 4.90 25.45
N LEU A 68 5.94 4.70 24.72
CA LEU A 68 6.98 5.73 24.57
C LEU A 68 6.68 6.76 23.47
N ILE A 69 5.93 6.40 22.43
CA ILE A 69 5.55 7.34 21.37
C ILE A 69 4.46 8.31 21.85
N ALA A 70 3.67 7.93 22.86
CA ALA A 70 2.69 8.80 23.50
C ALA A 70 3.28 9.66 24.64
N GLU A 71 4.46 9.31 25.17
CA GLU A 71 5.14 10.04 26.26
C GLU A 71 6.40 10.81 25.82
N HIS A 72 6.79 10.78 24.53
CA HIS A 72 7.76 11.74 23.98
C HIS A 72 7.09 13.07 23.61
N ASP A 73 6.34 13.62 24.57
CA ASP A 73 6.40 15.07 24.77
C ASP A 73 7.87 15.36 25.07
N SER A 74 8.61 15.78 24.05
CA SER A 74 9.95 16.32 24.20
C SER A 74 9.86 17.61 25.01
N VAL A 75 9.67 17.50 26.33
CA VAL A 75 9.86 18.57 27.34
C VAL A 75 11.36 18.84 27.51
N GLY A 76 12.13 18.73 26.43
CA GLY A 76 13.53 19.10 26.34
C GLY A 76 13.62 20.48 25.70
N ILE A 77 14.48 21.34 26.23
CA ILE A 77 14.78 22.64 25.62
C ILE A 77 15.29 22.35 24.19
N ILE A 78 14.51 22.79 23.18
CA ILE A 78 14.93 22.78 21.77
C ILE A 78 16.00 23.87 21.63
N PRO A 79 17.27 23.51 21.38
CA PRO A 79 18.32 24.50 21.26
C PRO A 79 18.11 25.36 20.01
N ASP A 80 18.30 26.67 20.13
CA ASP A 80 18.52 27.57 18.99
C ASP A 80 19.86 28.25 19.16
N PHE A 81 20.52 28.50 18.04
CA PHE A 81 21.87 29.05 18.00
C PHE A 81 21.89 30.34 17.17
N PRO A 82 22.80 31.29 17.46
CA PRO A 82 23.01 32.42 16.58
C PRO A 82 23.58 31.97 15.23
N ASP A 83 23.33 32.75 14.17
CA ASP A 83 23.81 32.47 12.81
C ASP A 83 25.31 32.20 12.72
N SER A 84 26.11 32.87 13.56
CA SER A 84 27.56 32.66 13.65
C SER A 84 27.94 31.21 14.01
N VAL A 85 27.16 30.53 14.84
CA VAL A 85 27.40 29.13 15.22
C VAL A 85 27.09 28.20 14.04
N TYR A 86 25.98 28.43 13.33
CA TYR A 86 25.64 27.67 12.13
C TYR A 86 26.72 27.83 11.05
N ILE A 87 27.19 29.06 10.82
CA ILE A 87 28.28 29.37 9.88
C ILE A 87 29.56 28.64 10.29
N GLN A 88 29.97 28.73 11.56
CA GLN A 88 31.20 28.10 12.05
C GLN A 88 31.15 26.58 11.91
N ARG A 89 30.02 25.95 12.24
CA ARG A 89 29.82 24.51 12.14
C ARG A 89 29.82 24.04 10.68
N LEU A 90 29.12 24.72 9.79
CA LEU A 90 29.14 24.41 8.35
C LEU A 90 30.56 24.53 7.77
N ALA A 91 31.31 25.56 8.16
CA ALA A 91 32.70 25.75 7.74
C ALA A 91 33.67 24.72 8.33
N ALA A 92 33.33 24.11 9.47
CA ALA A 92 34.14 23.08 10.12
C ALA A 92 33.92 21.67 9.56
N LEU A 93 32.87 21.46 8.75
CA LEU A 93 32.64 20.19 8.07
C LEU A 93 33.72 19.97 7.00
N ASN A 94 34.43 18.85 7.09
CA ASN A 94 35.38 18.44 6.07
C ASN A 94 34.62 17.95 4.83
N SER A 95 34.28 18.88 3.92
CA SER A 95 33.41 18.63 2.78
C SER A 95 34.05 18.98 1.44
N ALA A 96 33.95 18.09 0.46
CA ALA A 96 34.32 18.37 -0.93
C ALA A 96 33.25 19.15 -1.71
N ILE A 97 32.03 19.24 -1.15
CA ILE A 97 30.91 20.02 -1.67
C ILE A 97 30.82 21.33 -0.89
N GLU A 98 30.65 22.46 -1.56
CA GLU A 98 30.44 23.74 -0.87
C GLU A 98 29.12 23.75 -0.09
N LEU A 99 29.17 24.09 1.20
CA LEU A 99 28.02 24.14 2.11
C LEU A 99 27.77 25.57 2.63
N PRO A 100 27.50 26.55 1.76
CA PRO A 100 27.38 27.95 2.17
C PRO A 100 26.16 28.19 3.06
N PHE A 101 26.34 29.02 4.08
CA PHE A 101 25.26 29.48 4.93
C PHE A 101 24.48 30.64 4.27
N ASN A 102 23.15 30.60 4.38
CA ASN A 102 22.27 31.74 4.19
C ASN A 102 20.94 31.50 4.93
N LYS A 103 20.05 32.49 4.93
CA LYS A 103 18.75 32.38 5.61
C LYS A 103 17.87 31.24 5.08
N ILE A 104 17.96 30.91 3.79
CA ILE A 104 17.21 29.79 3.20
C ILE A 104 17.71 28.48 3.83
N VAL A 105 19.02 28.25 3.84
CA VAL A 105 19.63 27.07 4.48
C VAL A 105 19.30 27.01 5.97
N ARG A 106 19.38 28.14 6.70
CA ARG A 106 18.99 28.23 8.11
C ARG A 106 17.56 27.75 8.34
N ASN A 107 16.62 28.18 7.49
CA ASN A 107 15.23 27.77 7.61
C ASN A 107 15.06 26.26 7.40
N PHE A 108 15.78 25.68 6.44
CA PHE A 108 15.80 24.23 6.25
C PHE A 108 16.40 23.48 7.45
N ILE A 109 17.49 23.99 8.05
CA ILE A 109 18.06 23.42 9.27
C ILE A 109 17.00 23.36 10.38
N ASN A 110 16.24 24.45 10.57
CA ASN A 110 15.19 24.51 11.59
C ASN A 110 14.05 23.52 11.34
N VAL A 111 13.72 23.23 10.07
CA VAL A 111 12.74 22.17 9.75
C VAL A 111 13.20 20.83 10.32
N TYR A 112 14.47 20.47 10.11
CA TYR A 112 15.03 19.22 10.62
C TYR A 112 15.24 19.23 12.14
N THR A 113 15.79 20.30 12.72
CA THR A 113 16.22 20.30 14.14
C THR A 113 15.15 20.72 15.13
N GLN A 114 14.10 21.43 14.67
CA GLN A 114 13.05 21.98 15.53
C GLN A 114 11.67 21.43 15.20
N LYS A 115 11.29 21.37 13.92
CA LYS A 115 9.91 21.02 13.54
C LYS A 115 9.66 19.53 13.36
N GLN A 116 10.63 18.77 12.84
CA GLN A 116 10.46 17.36 12.47
C GLN A 116 11.34 16.41 13.29
N ARG A 117 11.57 16.74 14.56
CA ARG A 117 12.54 16.04 15.43
C ARG A 117 12.35 14.53 15.43
N ASP A 118 11.16 14.03 15.78
CA ASP A 118 10.88 12.59 15.88
C ASP A 118 11.24 11.81 14.62
N ARG A 119 11.07 12.45 13.46
CA ARG A 119 11.35 11.84 12.16
C ARG A 119 12.82 11.86 11.84
N VAL A 120 13.49 12.94 12.21
CA VAL A 120 14.95 13.02 12.11
C VAL A 120 15.59 11.99 13.02
N GLU A 121 15.06 11.77 14.23
CA GLU A 121 15.53 10.73 15.15
C GLU A 121 15.43 9.32 14.55
N VAL A 122 14.34 9.01 13.85
CA VAL A 122 14.21 7.76 13.08
C VAL A 122 15.24 7.70 11.95
N MET A 123 15.39 8.78 11.18
CA MET A 123 16.38 8.82 10.10
C MET A 123 17.80 8.63 10.64
N ILE A 124 18.14 9.21 11.79
CA ILE A 124 19.44 9.02 12.46
C ILE A 124 19.63 7.55 12.83
N GLY A 125 18.61 6.87 13.39
CA GLY A 125 18.68 5.44 13.68
C GLY A 125 18.87 4.56 12.44
N LEU A 126 18.34 4.99 11.29
CA LEU A 126 18.51 4.30 10.00
C LEU A 126 19.90 4.50 9.38
N MET A 127 20.63 5.55 9.75
CA MET A 127 21.96 5.83 9.21
C MET A 127 22.94 4.69 9.50
N ASP A 128 22.91 4.12 10.71
CA ASP A 128 23.81 3.04 11.13
C ASP A 128 23.73 1.81 10.19
N TYR A 129 22.58 1.58 9.58
CA TYR A 129 22.38 0.48 8.62
C TYR A 129 22.69 0.88 7.17
N TYR A 130 22.17 2.02 6.70
CA TYR A 130 22.25 2.37 5.28
C TYR A 130 23.53 3.11 4.87
N PHE A 131 24.11 3.92 5.75
CA PHE A 131 25.27 4.74 5.39
C PHE A 131 26.49 3.92 5.02
N PRO A 132 26.84 2.82 5.71
CA PRO A 132 27.95 1.97 5.28
C PRO A 132 27.82 1.48 3.83
N ILE A 133 26.59 1.14 3.39
CA ILE A 133 26.31 0.74 2.00
C ILE A 133 26.58 1.90 1.03
N PHE A 134 26.18 3.12 1.40
CA PHE A 134 26.39 4.30 0.55
C PHE A 134 27.86 4.67 0.48
N GLU A 135 28.54 4.71 1.62
CA GLU A 135 29.94 5.10 1.74
C GLU A 135 30.85 4.19 0.93
N GLU A 136 30.66 2.86 1.06
CA GLU A 136 31.40 1.86 0.29
C GLU A 136 31.27 2.10 -1.23
N VAL A 137 30.04 2.33 -1.70
CA VAL A 137 29.79 2.55 -3.12
C VAL A 137 30.31 3.90 -3.58
N LEU A 138 30.13 4.97 -2.79
CA LEU A 138 30.64 6.29 -3.13
C LEU A 138 32.18 6.29 -3.23
N ASP A 139 32.86 5.62 -2.30
CA ASP A 139 34.32 5.43 -2.34
C ASP A 139 34.75 4.64 -3.59
N LEU A 140 34.05 3.55 -3.90
CA LEU A 140 34.31 2.75 -5.10
C LEU A 140 34.26 3.58 -6.40
N TYR A 141 33.35 4.55 -6.48
CA TYR A 141 33.22 5.45 -7.62
C TYR A 141 34.01 6.77 -7.48
N GLN A 142 34.77 6.94 -6.39
CA GLN A 142 35.54 8.15 -6.06
C GLN A 142 34.66 9.41 -6.03
N LEU A 143 33.50 9.30 -5.40
CA LEU A 143 32.52 10.37 -5.26
C LEU A 143 32.61 10.99 -3.85
N PRO A 144 32.20 12.27 -3.69
CA PRO A 144 32.13 12.89 -2.37
C PRO A 144 31.22 12.13 -1.41
N GLN A 145 31.70 11.95 -0.18
CA GLN A 145 30.99 11.21 0.86
C GLN A 145 29.72 11.90 1.34
N GLU A 146 29.61 13.22 1.15
CA GLU A 146 28.41 13.98 1.53
C GLU A 146 27.20 13.58 0.69
N LEU A 147 27.38 12.98 -0.50
CA LEU A 147 26.29 12.50 -1.34
C LEU A 147 25.46 11.40 -0.66
N ARG A 148 25.97 10.75 0.40
CA ARG A 148 25.21 9.81 1.25
C ARG A 148 24.00 10.44 1.96
N PHE A 149 23.93 11.78 2.00
CA PHE A 149 22.78 12.51 2.54
C PHE A 149 21.66 12.74 1.52
N MET A 150 21.87 12.48 0.22
CA MET A 150 20.79 12.60 -0.77
C MET A 150 19.60 11.65 -0.48
N PRO A 151 19.81 10.38 -0.11
CA PRO A 151 18.71 9.49 0.30
C PRO A 151 17.87 9.99 1.48
N VAL A 152 18.45 10.81 2.37
CA VAL A 152 17.72 11.44 3.49
C VAL A 152 16.66 12.39 2.95
N ILE A 153 17.01 13.24 1.97
CA ILE A 153 16.09 14.22 1.39
C ILE A 153 15.16 13.61 0.33
N GLU A 154 15.57 12.52 -0.31
CA GLU A 154 14.78 11.84 -1.35
C GLU A 154 13.68 10.95 -0.76
N SER A 155 14.01 10.15 0.25
CA SER A 155 13.12 9.08 0.71
C SER A 155 13.02 8.96 2.22
N ALA A 156 13.69 9.83 2.99
CA ALA A 156 13.89 9.63 4.42
C ALA A 156 14.46 8.22 4.73
N LEU A 157 15.39 7.75 3.87
CA LEU A 157 15.99 6.42 3.94
C LEU A 157 15.01 5.24 3.80
N ASN A 158 13.86 5.45 3.14
CA ASN A 158 12.86 4.42 2.92
C ASN A 158 13.06 3.71 1.55
N PRO A 159 13.51 2.44 1.53
CA PRO A 159 13.73 1.69 0.28
C PRO A 159 12.44 1.36 -0.47
N ARG A 160 11.27 1.49 0.16
CA ARG A 160 9.96 1.24 -0.46
C ARG A 160 9.23 2.52 -0.87
N ALA A 161 9.82 3.70 -0.66
CA ALA A 161 9.20 4.98 -0.98
C ALA A 161 8.75 5.06 -2.45
N VAL A 162 7.55 5.59 -2.69
CA VAL A 162 7.03 5.86 -4.04
C VAL A 162 6.41 7.26 -4.05
N SER A 163 6.94 8.15 -4.89
CA SER A 163 6.36 9.49 -5.06
C SER A 163 5.09 9.46 -5.90
N ARG A 164 4.30 10.53 -5.85
CA ARG A 164 3.11 10.70 -6.71
C ARG A 164 3.44 10.63 -8.21
N ALA A 165 4.66 11.02 -8.59
CA ALA A 165 5.14 10.97 -9.97
C ALA A 165 5.73 9.60 -10.36
N GLY A 166 5.84 8.65 -9.42
CA GLY A 166 6.37 7.31 -9.66
C GLY A 166 7.89 7.18 -9.51
N ALA A 167 8.56 8.16 -8.90
CA ALA A 167 9.91 7.98 -8.39
C ALA A 167 9.88 6.90 -7.29
N THR A 168 10.85 6.00 -7.25
CA THR A 168 10.79 4.82 -6.37
C THR A 168 12.12 4.53 -5.72
N GLY A 169 12.06 4.06 -4.48
CA GLY A 169 13.19 3.55 -3.71
C GLY A 169 13.97 4.62 -2.97
N ILE A 170 15.08 4.17 -2.36
CA ILE A 170 15.85 5.00 -1.43
C ILE A 170 16.49 6.22 -2.11
N TRP A 171 16.85 6.07 -3.39
CA TRP A 171 17.40 7.10 -4.28
C TRP A 171 16.34 7.77 -5.17
N GLN A 172 15.05 7.44 -5.01
CA GLN A 172 13.92 8.00 -5.78
C GLN A 172 14.13 8.02 -7.31
N PHE A 173 14.52 6.89 -7.89
CA PHE A 173 14.66 6.80 -9.34
C PHE A 173 13.30 6.83 -10.06
N MET A 174 13.16 7.74 -11.04
CA MET A 174 12.11 7.66 -12.05
C MET A 174 12.27 6.39 -12.90
N TYR A 175 11.16 5.82 -13.38
CA TYR A 175 11.16 4.57 -14.16
C TYR A 175 12.17 4.60 -15.32
N GLY A 176 12.09 5.64 -16.18
CA GLY A 176 12.96 5.77 -17.35
C GLY A 176 14.44 5.87 -16.99
N THR A 177 14.77 6.67 -15.97
CA THR A 177 16.15 6.84 -15.47
C THR A 177 16.67 5.55 -14.86
N GLY A 178 15.87 4.85 -14.05
CA GLY A 178 16.27 3.56 -13.48
C GLY A 178 16.62 2.53 -14.57
N ARG A 179 15.80 2.44 -15.63
CA ARG A 179 16.09 1.58 -16.79
C ARG A 179 17.36 2.00 -17.54
N MET A 180 17.59 3.30 -17.69
CA MET A 180 18.81 3.83 -18.32
C MET A 180 20.07 3.35 -17.57
N TYR A 181 20.03 3.37 -16.24
CA TYR A 181 21.10 2.88 -15.37
C TYR A 181 21.05 1.39 -15.04
N LYS A 182 20.33 0.61 -15.88
CA LYS A 182 20.28 -0.87 -15.88
C LYS A 182 19.60 -1.51 -14.67
N LEU A 183 18.74 -0.78 -13.97
CA LEU A 183 17.88 -1.35 -12.93
C LEU A 183 16.77 -2.19 -13.57
N THR A 184 16.57 -3.40 -13.04
CA THR A 184 15.48 -4.31 -13.39
C THR A 184 14.18 -3.81 -12.77
N ILE A 185 13.20 -3.49 -13.61
CA ILE A 185 11.88 -3.03 -13.18
C ILE A 185 10.81 -3.77 -13.98
N ASN A 186 10.17 -4.76 -13.36
CA ASN A 186 9.14 -5.61 -13.93
C ASN A 186 8.07 -5.97 -12.88
N SER A 187 7.17 -6.92 -13.14
CA SER A 187 6.07 -7.27 -12.22
C SER A 187 6.52 -7.89 -10.89
N PHE A 188 7.67 -8.57 -10.86
CA PHE A 188 8.17 -9.29 -9.68
C PHE A 188 9.26 -8.49 -8.95
N VAL A 189 10.12 -7.81 -9.70
CA VAL A 189 11.33 -7.16 -9.19
C VAL A 189 11.32 -5.67 -9.54
N ASP A 190 11.66 -4.83 -8.56
CA ASP A 190 11.96 -3.42 -8.73
C ASP A 190 13.27 -3.07 -8.00
N GLU A 191 14.40 -3.18 -8.72
CA GLU A 191 15.76 -2.93 -8.19
C GLU A 191 15.99 -1.46 -7.79
N ARG A 192 15.05 -0.54 -8.09
CA ARG A 192 15.08 0.80 -7.49
C ARG A 192 14.92 0.75 -5.97
N ARG A 193 14.24 -0.28 -5.47
CA ARG A 193 14.01 -0.49 -4.04
C ARG A 193 15.19 -1.18 -3.34
N ASP A 194 16.08 -1.85 -4.08
CA ASP A 194 17.27 -2.49 -3.52
C ASP A 194 18.31 -1.41 -3.14
N PRO A 195 18.66 -1.25 -1.85
CA PRO A 195 19.58 -0.20 -1.42
C PRO A 195 20.96 -0.28 -2.08
N LEU A 196 21.53 -1.47 -2.25
CA LEU A 196 22.87 -1.62 -2.82
C LEU A 196 22.86 -1.38 -4.33
N VAL A 197 21.97 -2.06 -5.04
CA VAL A 197 21.91 -1.99 -6.51
C VAL A 197 21.51 -0.58 -6.97
N SER A 198 20.56 0.06 -6.29
CA SER A 198 20.17 1.44 -6.60
C SER A 198 21.27 2.45 -6.25
N THR A 199 22.07 2.22 -5.22
CA THR A 199 23.23 3.08 -4.89
C THR A 199 24.29 3.04 -5.98
N HIS A 200 24.63 1.86 -6.52
CA HIS A 200 25.55 1.80 -7.67
C HIS A 200 24.99 2.54 -8.89
N ALA A 201 23.68 2.48 -9.14
CA ALA A 201 23.05 3.25 -10.20
C ALA A 201 23.10 4.76 -9.93
N ALA A 202 22.84 5.20 -8.70
CA ALA A 202 22.94 6.59 -8.28
C ALA A 202 24.35 7.13 -8.44
N ALA A 203 25.37 6.39 -8.00
CA ALA A 203 26.76 6.78 -8.16
C ALA A 203 27.16 6.98 -9.64
N ARG A 204 26.76 6.06 -10.52
CA ARG A 204 26.97 6.24 -11.97
C ARG A 204 26.27 7.49 -12.51
N TYR A 205 25.02 7.72 -12.09
CA TYR A 205 24.26 8.89 -12.53
C TYR A 205 24.89 10.21 -12.05
N LEU A 206 25.29 10.29 -10.78
CA LEU A 206 25.95 11.44 -10.19
C LEU A 206 27.29 11.75 -10.87
N ARG A 207 28.07 10.71 -11.20
CA ARG A 207 29.32 10.86 -11.97
C ARG A 207 29.07 11.40 -13.38
N ASP A 208 28.04 10.92 -14.07
CA ASP A 208 27.68 11.39 -15.40
C ASP A 208 27.21 12.85 -15.36
N LEU A 209 26.42 13.23 -14.35
CA LEU A 209 26.03 14.62 -14.10
C LEU A 209 27.25 15.50 -13.80
N TYR A 210 28.20 15.02 -12.99
CA TYR A 210 29.41 15.77 -12.68
C TYR A 210 30.26 16.01 -13.92
N SER A 211 30.30 15.04 -14.84
CA SER A 211 30.97 15.19 -16.14
C SER A 211 30.36 16.30 -17.01
N ILE A 212 29.11 16.69 -16.77
CA ILE A 212 28.41 17.79 -17.48
C ILE A 212 28.65 19.14 -16.77
N PHE A 213 28.52 19.15 -15.44
CA PHE A 213 28.47 20.40 -14.69
C PHE A 213 29.81 20.83 -14.10
N ASN A 214 30.66 19.86 -13.73
CA ASN A 214 31.91 20.03 -12.99
C ASN A 214 31.72 20.86 -11.70
N ASP A 215 30.55 20.71 -11.07
CA ASP A 215 30.14 21.41 -9.87
C ASP A 215 29.10 20.57 -9.13
N TRP A 216 29.37 20.19 -7.88
CA TRP A 216 28.51 19.28 -7.12
C TRP A 216 27.17 19.91 -6.76
N THR A 217 27.10 21.24 -6.55
CA THR A 217 25.84 21.91 -6.23
C THR A 217 24.88 21.90 -7.43
N LEU A 218 25.41 22.07 -8.65
CA LEU A 218 24.66 21.91 -9.88
C LEU A 218 24.29 20.45 -10.16
N VAL A 219 25.16 19.49 -9.82
CA VAL A 219 24.83 18.05 -9.91
C VAL A 219 23.65 17.70 -9.02
N ILE A 220 23.65 18.14 -7.77
CA ILE A 220 22.55 17.92 -6.82
C ILE A 220 21.26 18.54 -7.35
N ALA A 221 21.31 19.77 -7.88
CA ALA A 221 20.15 20.40 -8.52
C ALA A 221 19.66 19.63 -9.77
N ALA A 222 20.59 19.13 -10.58
CA ALA A 222 20.29 18.37 -11.80
C ALA A 222 19.75 16.97 -11.52
N TYR A 223 20.13 16.35 -10.39
CA TYR A 223 19.59 15.08 -9.95
C TYR A 223 18.08 15.17 -9.74
N ASN A 224 17.64 16.21 -9.02
CA ASN A 224 16.22 16.46 -8.72
C ASN A 224 15.40 16.85 -9.96
N CYS A 225 15.89 17.79 -10.77
CA CYS A 225 15.07 18.43 -11.81
C CYS A 225 15.45 18.04 -13.24
N GLY A 226 16.49 17.22 -13.39
CA GLY A 226 17.08 16.84 -14.66
C GLY A 226 18.06 17.88 -15.22
N PRO A 227 19.13 17.44 -15.91
CA PRO A 227 20.19 18.32 -16.43
C PRO A 227 19.67 19.34 -17.45
N GLY A 228 18.60 19.01 -18.19
CA GLY A 228 17.98 19.93 -19.15
C GLY A 228 17.40 21.19 -18.51
N ASN A 229 16.84 21.09 -17.30
CA ASN A 229 16.27 22.23 -16.59
C ASN A 229 17.36 23.12 -15.98
N VAL A 230 18.43 22.51 -15.43
CA VAL A 230 19.61 23.26 -14.99
C VAL A 230 20.26 24.01 -16.17
N ASN A 231 20.42 23.36 -17.32
CA ASN A 231 20.95 24.01 -18.52
C ASN A 231 20.07 25.18 -19.02
N LYS A 232 18.74 25.06 -18.90
CA LYS A 232 17.82 26.18 -19.18
C LYS A 232 18.03 27.34 -18.20
N ALA A 233 18.21 27.05 -16.92
CA ALA A 233 18.45 28.06 -15.88
C ALA A 233 19.78 28.79 -16.11
N ILE A 234 20.87 28.05 -16.38
CA ILE A 234 22.19 28.61 -16.73
C ILE A 234 22.08 29.57 -17.92
N ARG A 235 21.40 29.17 -19.00
CA ARG A 235 21.20 30.05 -20.17
C ARG A 235 20.43 31.32 -19.83
N ARG A 236 19.37 31.21 -19.03
CA ARG A 236 18.55 32.37 -18.61
C ARG A 236 19.29 33.30 -17.66
N ALA A 237 20.24 32.78 -16.90
CA ALA A 237 21.09 33.54 -16.00
C ALA A 237 22.32 34.18 -16.68
N GLY A 238 22.39 34.17 -18.02
CA GLY A 238 23.52 34.74 -18.76
C GLY A 238 24.77 33.87 -18.74
N GLY A 239 24.63 32.55 -18.56
CA GLY A 239 25.75 31.60 -18.60
C GLY A 239 26.43 31.36 -17.26
N LYS A 240 25.93 31.96 -16.16
CA LYS A 240 26.43 31.69 -14.80
C LYS A 240 26.27 30.22 -14.42
N ARG A 241 27.28 29.66 -13.76
CA ARG A 241 27.38 28.23 -13.41
C ARG A 241 27.46 27.97 -11.90
N ASN A 242 27.10 28.94 -11.08
CA ASN A 242 26.95 28.75 -9.64
C ASN A 242 25.47 28.55 -9.31
N TYR A 243 25.15 27.62 -8.41
CA TYR A 243 23.76 27.31 -8.02
C TYR A 243 22.99 28.55 -7.53
N TRP A 244 23.60 29.36 -6.66
CA TRP A 244 22.96 30.54 -6.07
C TRP A 244 22.72 31.65 -7.10
N ASP A 245 23.62 31.78 -8.07
CA ASP A 245 23.46 32.69 -9.20
C ASP A 245 22.30 32.31 -10.13
N ILE A 246 22.00 31.00 -10.26
CA ILE A 246 20.91 30.50 -11.10
C ILE A 246 19.63 30.19 -10.30
N TYR A 247 19.64 30.39 -8.98
CA TYR A 247 18.61 29.97 -8.03
C TYR A 247 17.20 30.34 -8.48
N TYR A 248 16.98 31.63 -8.80
CA TYR A 248 15.65 32.10 -9.20
C TYR A 248 15.25 31.75 -10.64
N TYR A 249 16.13 31.12 -11.42
CA TYR A 249 15.85 30.61 -12.76
C TYR A 249 15.53 29.11 -12.77
N LEU A 250 15.81 28.40 -11.67
CA LEU A 250 15.46 26.99 -11.48
C LEU A 250 13.94 26.81 -11.26
N PRO A 251 13.39 25.62 -11.58
CA PRO A 251 12.04 25.25 -11.17
C PRO A 251 11.84 25.45 -9.66
N ARG A 252 10.66 25.92 -9.25
CA ARG A 252 10.40 26.28 -7.84
C ARG A 252 10.72 25.14 -6.87
N GLU A 253 10.32 23.92 -7.22
CA GLU A 253 10.58 22.71 -6.42
C GLU A 253 12.09 22.48 -6.18
N THR A 254 12.90 22.66 -7.22
CA THR A 254 14.35 22.43 -7.17
C THR A 254 15.08 23.46 -6.33
N ARG A 255 14.54 24.67 -6.17
CA ARG A 255 15.18 25.74 -5.39
C ARG A 255 15.41 25.34 -3.93
N GLY A 256 14.57 24.46 -3.39
CA GLY A 256 14.78 23.95 -2.03
C GLY A 256 15.65 22.72 -1.93
N TYR A 257 15.98 22.09 -3.04
CA TYR A 257 16.64 20.79 -3.00
C TYR A 257 18.10 20.89 -2.53
N VAL A 258 18.89 21.82 -3.05
CA VAL A 258 20.27 22.05 -2.57
C VAL A 258 20.29 22.60 -1.14
N PRO A 259 19.48 23.60 -0.75
CA PRO A 259 19.38 24.01 0.65
C PRO A 259 18.98 22.88 1.61
N ALA A 260 18.03 22.01 1.23
CA ALA A 260 17.64 20.85 2.03
C ALA A 260 18.78 19.86 2.18
N PHE A 261 19.57 19.63 1.12
CA PHE A 261 20.78 18.80 1.20
C PHE A 261 21.81 19.36 2.19
N ILE A 262 22.10 20.66 2.12
CA ILE A 262 23.05 21.31 3.04
C ILE A 262 22.54 21.20 4.48
N ALA A 263 21.24 21.45 4.69
CA ALA A 263 20.61 21.35 5.99
C ALA A 263 20.64 19.92 6.54
N ALA A 264 20.33 18.91 5.72
CA ALA A 264 20.42 17.50 6.12
C ALA A 264 21.87 17.13 6.50
N THR A 265 22.86 17.56 5.70
CA THR A 265 24.29 17.35 6.00
C THR A 265 24.66 17.94 7.36
N TYR A 266 24.27 19.19 7.62
CA TYR A 266 24.48 19.84 8.92
C TYR A 266 23.78 19.10 10.06
N THR A 267 22.49 18.81 9.90
CA THR A 267 21.70 18.20 10.97
C THR A 267 22.24 16.84 11.34
N MET A 268 22.59 16.00 10.37
CA MET A 268 23.12 14.67 10.65
C MET A 268 24.53 14.71 11.25
N ALA A 269 25.33 15.73 10.93
CA ALA A 269 26.65 15.89 11.54
C ALA A 269 26.59 16.41 12.99
N TYR A 270 25.60 17.27 13.30
CA TYR A 270 25.48 17.97 14.59
C TYR A 270 24.21 17.61 15.37
N TYR A 271 23.62 16.43 15.14
CA TYR A 271 22.33 16.06 15.72
C TYR A 271 22.35 16.06 17.25
N LYS A 272 23.50 15.71 17.84
CA LYS A 272 23.72 15.68 19.30
C LYS A 272 23.62 17.08 19.90
N GLU A 273 24.20 18.09 19.24
CA GLU A 273 24.13 19.48 19.65
C GLU A 273 22.71 20.06 19.58
N HIS A 274 21.82 19.45 18.80
CA HIS A 274 20.40 19.78 18.74
C HIS A 274 19.52 18.94 19.69
N ASN A 275 20.14 18.15 20.57
CA ASN A 275 19.47 17.23 21.48
C ASN A 275 18.60 16.18 20.76
N LEU A 276 18.94 15.81 19.51
CA LEU A 276 18.28 14.72 18.80
C LEU A 276 18.92 13.39 19.20
N LYS A 277 18.13 12.32 19.27
CA LYS A 277 18.61 10.98 19.64
C LYS A 277 18.25 9.95 18.56
N PRO A 278 19.15 9.02 18.21
CA PRO A 278 18.81 7.95 17.29
C PRO A 278 17.69 7.08 17.86
N THR A 279 16.64 6.82 17.07
CA THR A 279 15.67 5.78 17.43
C THR A 279 16.30 4.40 17.28
N ALA A 280 16.17 3.53 18.29
CA ALA A 280 16.68 2.16 18.21
C ALA A 280 15.89 1.36 17.17
N MET A 281 16.58 0.81 16.17
CA MET A 281 15.98 0.04 15.08
C MET A 281 16.18 -1.46 15.29
N SER A 282 15.18 -2.28 14.93
CA SER A 282 15.24 -3.75 15.03
C SER A 282 15.92 -4.44 13.83
N PHE A 283 16.97 -3.83 13.25
CA PHE A 283 17.70 -4.50 12.17
C PHE A 283 18.62 -5.60 12.71
N PRO A 284 18.75 -6.73 12.01
CA PRO A 284 19.76 -7.72 12.36
C PRO A 284 21.15 -7.09 12.26
N LEU A 285 21.97 -7.29 13.30
CA LEU A 285 23.30 -6.69 13.44
C LEU A 285 24.26 -7.10 12.30
N THR A 286 24.04 -8.28 11.72
CA THR A 286 24.85 -8.83 10.63
C THR A 286 23.95 -9.52 9.61
N VAL A 287 24.23 -9.27 8.33
CA VAL A 287 23.51 -9.84 7.19
C VAL A 287 24.49 -10.33 6.15
N ASP A 288 24.07 -11.31 5.36
CA ASP A 288 24.81 -11.77 4.19
C ASP A 288 23.87 -11.94 3.00
N THR A 289 24.44 -12.07 1.79
CA THR A 289 23.71 -12.16 0.53
C THR A 289 23.99 -13.49 -0.17
N LEU A 290 22.94 -14.25 -0.42
CA LEU A 290 22.97 -15.48 -1.20
C LEU A 290 22.49 -15.23 -2.63
N MET A 291 23.10 -15.91 -3.61
CA MET A 291 22.64 -15.87 -5.00
C MET A 291 21.71 -17.06 -5.28
N VAL A 292 20.44 -16.77 -5.52
CA VAL A 292 19.38 -17.76 -5.76
C VAL A 292 19.25 -18.03 -7.26
N SER A 293 19.16 -19.31 -7.65
CA SER A 293 19.05 -19.78 -9.06
C SER A 293 17.76 -20.55 -9.38
N GLY A 294 16.67 -20.31 -8.64
CA GLY A 294 15.35 -20.87 -8.91
C GLY A 294 14.21 -19.94 -8.48
N MET A 295 12.99 -20.22 -8.94
CA MET A 295 11.80 -19.54 -8.40
C MET A 295 11.72 -19.82 -6.90
N LEU A 296 11.68 -18.77 -6.10
CA LEU A 296 11.64 -18.87 -4.64
C LEU A 296 10.66 -17.84 -4.08
N HIS A 297 9.71 -18.28 -3.27
CA HIS A 297 8.79 -17.41 -2.55
C HIS A 297 9.33 -17.18 -1.13
N LEU A 298 9.37 -15.94 -0.64
CA LEU A 298 9.96 -15.60 0.66
C LEU A 298 9.28 -16.34 1.81
N GLN A 299 7.99 -16.68 1.67
CA GLN A 299 7.27 -17.51 2.66
C GLN A 299 7.81 -18.93 2.78
N GLN A 300 8.41 -19.49 1.71
CA GLN A 300 9.11 -20.77 1.80
C GLN A 300 10.29 -20.67 2.75
N VAL A 301 11.09 -19.60 2.61
CA VAL A 301 12.22 -19.32 3.51
C VAL A 301 11.73 -19.06 4.93
N SER A 302 10.69 -18.24 5.07
CA SER A 302 10.10 -17.85 6.36
C SER A 302 9.62 -19.06 7.17
N GLU A 303 8.80 -19.93 6.57
CA GLU A 303 8.18 -21.02 7.32
C GLU A 303 9.14 -22.20 7.56
N VAL A 304 10.11 -22.41 6.67
CA VAL A 304 11.10 -23.49 6.86
C VAL A 304 12.15 -23.10 7.88
N LEU A 305 12.62 -21.84 7.87
CA LEU A 305 13.69 -21.36 8.76
C LEU A 305 13.18 -20.59 9.99
N ASP A 306 11.87 -20.43 10.14
CA ASP A 306 11.23 -19.63 11.21
C ASP A 306 11.71 -18.16 11.25
N ILE A 307 11.99 -17.59 10.09
CA ILE A 307 12.35 -16.17 9.95
C ILE A 307 11.06 -15.37 9.78
N PRO A 308 10.81 -14.30 10.55
CA PRO A 308 9.65 -13.45 10.32
C PRO A 308 9.59 -12.93 8.88
N MET A 309 8.45 -13.11 8.20
CA MET A 309 8.22 -12.59 6.84
C MET A 309 8.59 -11.11 6.69
N LYS A 310 8.36 -10.34 7.76
CA LYS A 310 8.71 -8.94 7.82
C LYS A 310 10.22 -8.73 7.65
N THR A 311 11.06 -9.42 8.43
CA THR A 311 12.53 -9.34 8.30
C THR A 311 13.00 -9.65 6.88
N LEU A 312 12.44 -10.68 6.24
CA LEU A 312 12.77 -11.03 4.86
C LEU A 312 12.38 -9.92 3.87
N ARG A 313 11.19 -9.35 4.01
CA ARG A 313 10.75 -8.21 3.20
C ARG A 313 11.64 -7.00 3.43
N ASP A 314 12.07 -6.73 4.64
CA ASP A 314 12.85 -5.56 5.02
C ASP A 314 14.25 -5.61 4.41
N LEU A 315 14.87 -6.78 4.46
CA LEU A 315 16.17 -7.05 3.84
C LEU A 315 16.09 -7.16 2.31
N ASN A 316 14.92 -7.49 1.77
CA ASN A 316 14.71 -7.73 0.33
C ASN A 316 13.55 -6.88 -0.24
N PRO A 317 13.65 -5.55 -0.22
CA PRO A 317 12.58 -4.63 -0.63
C PRO A 317 12.26 -4.64 -2.14
N GLN A 318 13.13 -5.22 -2.96
CA GLN A 318 13.01 -5.32 -4.41
C GLN A 318 11.95 -6.31 -4.88
N TYR A 319 11.60 -7.33 -4.08
CA TYR A 319 10.59 -8.34 -4.45
C TYR A 319 9.19 -7.86 -4.13
N LYS A 320 8.42 -7.50 -5.17
CA LYS A 320 7.10 -6.88 -5.03
C LYS A 320 5.99 -7.84 -4.65
N LEU A 321 6.15 -9.11 -5.02
CA LEU A 321 5.17 -10.18 -4.80
C LEU A 321 5.71 -11.26 -3.87
N ASP A 322 6.73 -10.95 -3.06
CA ASP A 322 7.46 -11.91 -2.23
C ASP A 322 8.04 -13.09 -3.05
N ILE A 323 8.26 -12.91 -4.36
CA ILE A 323 8.79 -13.92 -5.27
C ILE A 323 10.11 -13.43 -5.85
N ILE A 324 11.12 -14.28 -5.77
CA ILE A 324 12.40 -14.18 -6.46
C ILE A 324 12.29 -14.95 -7.77
N PRO A 325 12.24 -14.26 -8.94
CA PRO A 325 11.98 -14.90 -10.21
C PRO A 325 13.27 -15.39 -10.89
N ALA A 326 14.08 -16.18 -10.18
CA ALA A 326 15.41 -16.59 -10.65
C ALA A 326 15.36 -17.75 -11.67
N THR A 327 14.61 -17.58 -12.76
CA THR A 327 14.51 -18.56 -13.85
C THR A 327 15.52 -18.31 -14.97
N GLU A 328 15.77 -17.04 -15.30
CA GLU A 328 16.63 -16.63 -16.42
C GLU A 328 17.98 -16.09 -15.95
N LYS A 329 18.02 -15.53 -14.74
CA LYS A 329 19.23 -15.03 -14.09
C LYS A 329 19.14 -15.27 -12.60
N GLN A 330 20.30 -15.28 -11.93
CA GLN A 330 20.34 -15.31 -10.48
C GLN A 330 19.91 -13.97 -9.88
N TYR A 331 19.35 -14.04 -8.68
CA TYR A 331 18.95 -12.87 -7.89
C TYR A 331 19.45 -13.00 -6.45
N SER A 332 19.70 -11.86 -5.80
CA SER A 332 20.19 -11.80 -4.42
C SER A 332 19.08 -12.04 -3.40
N LEU A 333 19.32 -12.89 -2.42
CA LEU A 333 18.52 -13.04 -1.21
C LEU A 333 19.39 -12.65 -0.02
N LYS A 334 19.03 -11.55 0.63
CA LYS A 334 19.70 -11.07 1.84
C LYS A 334 19.03 -11.67 3.08
N LEU A 335 19.83 -12.27 3.96
CA LEU A 335 19.40 -12.92 5.20
C LEU A 335 20.22 -12.42 6.39
N PRO A 336 19.71 -12.49 7.63
CA PRO A 336 20.57 -12.37 8.80
C PRO A 336 21.62 -13.49 8.78
N LEU A 337 22.84 -13.18 9.21
CA LEU A 337 24.00 -14.06 9.05
C LEU A 337 23.76 -15.47 9.64
N ASP A 338 23.09 -15.56 10.79
CA ASP A 338 22.81 -16.83 11.48
C ASP A 338 21.91 -17.78 10.67
N TYR A 339 21.18 -17.28 9.67
CA TYR A 339 20.29 -18.07 8.81
C TYR A 339 20.92 -18.48 7.47
N VAL A 340 22.15 -18.02 7.18
CA VAL A 340 22.83 -18.33 5.92
C VAL A 340 23.20 -19.82 5.85
N GLY A 341 23.83 -20.35 6.90
CA GLY A 341 24.14 -21.79 7.01
C GLY A 341 22.88 -22.66 6.94
N PRO A 342 21.87 -22.42 7.80
CA PRO A 342 20.59 -23.12 7.74
C PRO A 342 19.89 -23.07 6.38
N PHE A 343 19.98 -21.94 5.66
CA PHE A 343 19.44 -21.84 4.30
C PHE A 343 20.17 -22.80 3.35
N ILE A 344 21.50 -22.81 3.37
CA ILE A 344 22.32 -23.67 2.51
C ILE A 344 22.05 -25.15 2.82
N ASP A 345 22.01 -25.52 4.10
CA ASP A 345 21.80 -26.91 4.53
C ASP A 345 20.41 -27.43 4.15
N ARG A 346 19.41 -26.56 4.14
CA ARG A 346 18.00 -26.90 3.89
C ARG A 346 17.47 -26.38 2.57
N GLU A 347 18.35 -26.00 1.64
CA GLU A 347 17.97 -25.36 0.37
C GLU A 347 16.90 -26.18 -0.37
N LYS A 348 17.14 -27.49 -0.55
CA LYS A 348 16.19 -28.39 -1.24
C LYS A 348 14.82 -28.45 -0.57
N GLU A 349 14.79 -28.42 0.77
CA GLU A 349 13.55 -28.42 1.54
C GLU A 349 12.80 -27.09 1.35
N ILE A 350 13.52 -25.97 1.41
CA ILE A 350 12.98 -24.62 1.19
C ILE A 350 12.32 -24.54 -0.18
N PHE A 351 13.01 -24.90 -1.26
CA PHE A 351 12.45 -24.83 -2.61
C PHE A 351 11.25 -25.77 -2.81
N ALA A 352 11.22 -26.93 -2.16
CA ALA A 352 10.10 -27.86 -2.25
C ALA A 352 8.88 -27.44 -1.40
N TYR A 353 9.08 -26.62 -0.39
CA TYR A 353 8.04 -26.27 0.58
C TYR A 353 6.88 -25.53 -0.07
N LYS A 354 5.69 -26.14 -0.12
CA LYS A 354 4.46 -25.56 -0.72
C LYS A 354 4.66 -25.01 -2.15
N ASP A 355 5.60 -25.56 -2.92
CA ASP A 355 5.94 -25.09 -4.28
C ASP A 355 4.69 -25.00 -5.19
N SER A 356 3.87 -26.04 -5.19
CA SER A 356 2.61 -26.09 -5.96
C SER A 356 1.55 -25.09 -5.48
N VAL A 357 1.62 -24.59 -4.25
CA VAL A 357 0.72 -23.54 -3.76
C VAL A 357 1.17 -22.18 -4.30
N PHE A 358 2.48 -21.94 -4.37
CA PHE A 358 3.03 -20.64 -4.78
C PHE A 358 3.16 -20.47 -6.29
N PHE A 359 3.45 -21.54 -7.03
CA PHE A 359 3.84 -21.43 -8.45
C PHE A 359 2.96 -22.19 -9.44
N ASN A 360 1.94 -22.92 -8.98
CA ASN A 360 1.03 -23.59 -9.89
C ASN A 360 0.13 -22.57 -10.58
N LYS A 361 0.49 -22.23 -11.83
CA LYS A 361 -0.30 -21.36 -12.68
C LYS A 361 -1.52 -22.14 -13.15
N ASN A 362 -2.73 -21.63 -12.90
CA ASN A 362 -3.92 -22.09 -13.60
C ASN A 362 -3.81 -21.68 -15.08
N LEU A 363 -3.06 -22.44 -15.88
CA LEU A 363 -2.82 -22.19 -17.30
C LEU A 363 -4.07 -22.48 -18.15
N LEU A 364 -5.03 -23.22 -17.59
CA LEU A 364 -6.27 -23.61 -18.23
C LEU A 364 -7.44 -23.05 -17.44
N ALA A 365 -7.96 -21.91 -17.89
CA ALA A 365 -9.23 -21.38 -17.43
C ALA A 365 -10.24 -21.53 -18.57
N ASN A 366 -11.22 -22.42 -18.39
CA ASN A 366 -12.36 -22.46 -19.30
C ASN A 366 -13.37 -21.38 -18.86
N PRO A 367 -13.71 -20.39 -19.70
CA PRO A 367 -14.75 -19.44 -19.33
C PRO A 367 -16.05 -20.21 -19.09
N SER A 368 -16.62 -20.06 -17.91
CA SER A 368 -17.94 -20.61 -17.61
C SER A 368 -18.92 -20.13 -18.68
N ARG A 369 -19.63 -21.05 -19.33
CA ARG A 369 -20.67 -20.70 -20.29
C ARG A 369 -21.66 -19.76 -19.60
N TYR A 370 -22.05 -18.68 -20.27
CA TYR A 370 -23.09 -17.78 -19.79
C TYR A 370 -24.41 -18.55 -19.60
N THR A 371 -24.71 -18.95 -18.37
CA THR A 371 -26.02 -19.49 -18.01
C THR A 371 -26.93 -18.30 -17.69
N SER A 372 -27.96 -18.07 -18.50
CA SER A 372 -29.02 -17.08 -18.24
C SER A 372 -29.88 -17.38 -17.00
N SER A 373 -29.49 -18.39 -16.22
CA SER A 373 -30.12 -18.91 -15.02
C SER A 373 -29.26 -18.72 -13.77
N TYR A 374 -28.43 -17.65 -13.68
CA TYR A 374 -27.84 -17.30 -12.39
C TYR A 374 -28.98 -17.03 -11.41
N GLN A 375 -29.30 -18.05 -10.62
CA GLN A 375 -30.29 -17.96 -9.57
C GLN A 375 -29.58 -17.26 -8.42
N HIS A 376 -30.01 -16.03 -8.14
CA HIS A 376 -29.61 -15.36 -6.91
C HIS A 376 -30.10 -16.19 -5.73
N ASP A 377 -29.15 -16.71 -4.95
CA ASP A 377 -29.46 -17.37 -3.70
C ASP A 377 -30.32 -16.48 -2.82
N VAL A 378 -31.28 -17.10 -2.13
CA VAL A 378 -32.11 -16.41 -1.15
C VAL A 378 -31.21 -16.10 0.06
N PRO A 379 -31.02 -14.82 0.43
CA PRO A 379 -30.17 -14.48 1.57
C PRO A 379 -30.67 -15.17 2.85
N SER A 380 -29.76 -15.78 3.60
CA SER A 380 -30.10 -16.42 4.88
C SER A 380 -30.74 -15.42 5.84
N GLY A 381 -31.82 -15.81 6.54
CA GLY A 381 -32.58 -14.92 7.42
C GLY A 381 -33.51 -13.93 6.72
N SER A 382 -33.79 -14.13 5.43
CA SER A 382 -34.79 -13.34 4.71
C SER A 382 -36.21 -13.92 4.86
N LYS A 383 -37.20 -13.03 4.93
CA LYS A 383 -38.62 -13.37 4.95
C LYS A 383 -39.18 -13.28 3.55
N LYS A 384 -39.93 -14.30 3.15
CA LYS A 384 -40.65 -14.36 1.87
C LYS A 384 -41.89 -13.48 1.93
N ILE A 385 -41.94 -12.46 1.07
CA ILE A 385 -43.09 -11.59 0.85
C ILE A 385 -43.69 -11.90 -0.51
N VAL A 386 -45.02 -11.82 -0.61
CA VAL A 386 -45.75 -11.87 -1.89
C VAL A 386 -46.33 -10.49 -2.17
N TYR A 387 -45.75 -9.79 -3.14
CA TYR A 387 -46.21 -8.47 -3.59
C TYR A 387 -47.11 -8.62 -4.83
N LYS A 388 -48.27 -7.96 -4.84
CA LYS A 388 -49.16 -7.92 -6.01
C LYS A 388 -48.91 -6.64 -6.79
N VAL A 389 -48.47 -6.78 -8.04
CA VAL A 389 -48.18 -5.66 -8.95
C VAL A 389 -49.42 -4.78 -9.13
N LYS A 390 -49.27 -3.48 -8.93
CA LYS A 390 -50.30 -2.44 -9.07
C LYS A 390 -50.14 -1.67 -10.37
N GLU A 391 -51.15 -0.89 -10.73
CA GLU A 391 -51.08 0.03 -11.86
C GLU A 391 -49.94 1.03 -11.65
N GLY A 392 -49.09 1.21 -12.68
CA GLY A 392 -47.91 2.07 -12.64
C GLY A 392 -46.64 1.45 -12.04
N ASP A 393 -46.68 0.21 -11.53
CA ASP A 393 -45.49 -0.44 -10.99
C ASP A 393 -44.49 -0.84 -12.09
N VAL A 394 -43.20 -0.69 -11.80
CA VAL A 394 -42.08 -1.23 -12.59
C VAL A 394 -41.12 -1.99 -11.68
N LEU A 395 -40.39 -2.98 -12.22
CA LEU A 395 -39.49 -3.81 -11.40
C LEU A 395 -38.48 -3.00 -10.58
N GLY A 396 -37.98 -1.89 -11.13
CA GLY A 396 -37.05 -0.99 -10.43
C GLY A 396 -37.63 -0.40 -9.16
N THR A 397 -38.82 0.19 -9.24
CA THR A 397 -39.47 0.84 -8.10
C THR A 397 -39.96 -0.17 -7.06
N ILE A 398 -40.36 -1.37 -7.49
CA ILE A 398 -40.67 -2.48 -6.58
C ILE A 398 -39.40 -2.94 -5.85
N ALA A 399 -38.31 -3.20 -6.58
CA ALA A 399 -37.07 -3.69 -6.01
C ALA A 399 -36.49 -2.68 -5.00
N GLU A 400 -36.47 -1.40 -5.34
CA GLU A 400 -36.02 -0.31 -4.47
C GLU A 400 -36.86 -0.21 -3.19
N ARG A 401 -38.20 -0.22 -3.30
CA ARG A 401 -39.11 -0.17 -2.14
C ARG A 401 -38.87 -1.33 -1.17
N HIS A 402 -38.46 -2.48 -1.68
CA HIS A 402 -38.20 -3.68 -0.91
C HIS A 402 -36.73 -3.88 -0.54
N GLY A 403 -35.83 -2.97 -0.95
CA GLY A 403 -34.40 -3.03 -0.63
C GLY A 403 -33.67 -4.21 -1.28
N VAL A 404 -34.12 -4.66 -2.47
CA VAL A 404 -33.52 -5.76 -3.23
C VAL A 404 -33.10 -5.25 -4.61
N SER A 405 -32.23 -5.98 -5.31
CA SER A 405 -31.90 -5.66 -6.70
C SER A 405 -32.97 -6.15 -7.67
N VAL A 406 -33.11 -5.46 -8.81
CA VAL A 406 -33.96 -5.92 -9.92
C VAL A 406 -33.53 -7.31 -10.40
N SER A 407 -32.23 -7.62 -10.34
CA SER A 407 -31.72 -8.95 -10.73
C SER A 407 -32.18 -10.05 -9.78
N GLN A 408 -32.18 -9.80 -8.46
CA GLN A 408 -32.72 -10.73 -7.47
C GLN A 408 -34.23 -10.91 -7.64
N LEU A 409 -34.96 -9.80 -7.77
CA LEU A 409 -36.41 -9.83 -7.99
C LEU A 409 -36.79 -10.62 -9.25
N ARG A 410 -36.05 -10.42 -10.35
CA ARG A 410 -36.22 -11.20 -11.59
C ARG A 410 -35.90 -12.67 -11.39
N SER A 411 -34.79 -12.96 -10.71
CA SER A 411 -34.34 -14.32 -10.44
C SER A 411 -35.36 -15.13 -9.65
N TRP A 412 -35.86 -14.58 -8.52
CA TRP A 412 -36.83 -15.27 -7.66
C TRP A 412 -38.19 -15.48 -8.34
N ASN A 413 -38.49 -14.73 -9.40
CA ASN A 413 -39.75 -14.78 -10.12
C ASN A 413 -39.64 -15.32 -11.55
N ASN A 414 -38.47 -15.82 -11.94
CA ASN A 414 -38.18 -16.30 -13.30
C ASN A 414 -38.54 -15.29 -14.41
N ILE A 415 -38.36 -13.99 -14.15
CA ILE A 415 -38.69 -12.92 -15.10
C ILE A 415 -37.51 -12.67 -16.04
N ARG A 416 -37.73 -12.95 -17.32
CA ARG A 416 -36.83 -12.56 -18.41
C ARG A 416 -37.18 -11.15 -18.88
N GLY A 417 -36.21 -10.23 -18.81
CA GLY A 417 -36.43 -8.81 -19.13
C GLY A 417 -37.13 -8.06 -17.99
N ASN A 418 -37.91 -7.03 -18.34
CA ASN A 418 -38.50 -6.10 -17.37
C ASN A 418 -40.05 -6.11 -17.32
N LEU A 419 -40.69 -6.98 -18.10
CA LEU A 419 -42.14 -6.98 -18.26
C LEU A 419 -42.82 -7.62 -17.03
N ILE A 420 -43.72 -6.88 -16.40
CA ILE A 420 -44.63 -7.33 -15.34
C ILE A 420 -46.05 -6.89 -15.66
N ARG A 421 -47.04 -7.68 -15.22
CA ARG A 421 -48.47 -7.40 -15.47
C ARG A 421 -49.17 -6.98 -14.19
N ILE A 422 -50.12 -6.06 -14.30
CA ILE A 422 -50.98 -5.65 -13.18
C ILE A 422 -51.68 -6.89 -12.61
N GLY A 423 -51.63 -7.04 -11.28
CA GLY A 423 -52.16 -8.19 -10.57
C GLY A 423 -51.23 -9.40 -10.47
N GLN A 424 -50.09 -9.41 -11.16
CA GLN A 424 -49.07 -10.44 -11.04
C GLN A 424 -48.53 -10.49 -9.60
N LYS A 425 -48.36 -11.71 -9.06
CA LYS A 425 -47.74 -11.92 -7.74
C LYS A 425 -46.25 -12.10 -7.90
N LEU A 426 -45.46 -11.30 -7.20
CA LEU A 426 -44.01 -11.36 -7.15
C LEU A 426 -43.55 -11.84 -5.76
N ILE A 427 -42.68 -12.84 -5.74
CA ILE A 427 -41.96 -13.31 -4.56
C ILE A 427 -40.77 -12.39 -4.33
N ILE A 428 -40.67 -11.83 -3.13
CA ILE A 428 -39.58 -10.94 -2.74
C ILE A 428 -39.04 -11.41 -1.40
N TYR A 429 -37.75 -11.69 -1.33
CA TYR A 429 -37.09 -12.04 -0.07
C TYR A 429 -36.42 -10.79 0.49
N VAL A 430 -36.85 -10.36 1.68
CA VAL A 430 -36.28 -9.17 2.34
C VAL A 430 -35.82 -9.53 3.75
N PRO A 431 -34.84 -8.80 4.33
CA PRO A 431 -34.49 -8.97 5.74
C PRO A 431 -35.70 -8.77 6.67
N GLU A 432 -35.75 -9.50 7.79
CA GLU A 432 -36.87 -9.45 8.74
C GLU A 432 -37.25 -8.02 9.16
N ARG A 433 -36.24 -7.18 9.43
CA ARG A 433 -36.43 -5.76 9.78
C ARG A 433 -37.15 -4.97 8.66
N THR A 434 -36.84 -5.27 7.41
CA THR A 434 -37.47 -4.65 6.23
C THR A 434 -38.91 -5.14 6.08
N ALA A 435 -39.17 -6.43 6.30
CA ALA A 435 -40.52 -6.99 6.27
C ALA A 435 -41.43 -6.35 7.33
N GLN A 436 -40.90 -6.14 8.54
CA GLN A 436 -41.59 -5.46 9.65
C GLN A 436 -41.90 -4.00 9.30
N ARG A 437 -40.93 -3.24 8.81
CA ARG A 437 -41.11 -1.84 8.39
C ARG A 437 -42.18 -1.67 7.31
N LEU A 438 -42.29 -2.64 6.41
CA LEU A 438 -43.25 -2.62 5.31
C LEU A 438 -44.63 -3.20 5.68
N GLY A 439 -44.86 -3.54 6.95
CA GLY A 439 -46.16 -4.02 7.43
C GLY A 439 -46.46 -5.49 7.10
N TYR A 440 -45.46 -6.28 6.69
CA TYR A 440 -45.60 -7.74 6.46
C TYR A 440 -45.38 -8.58 7.73
N ALA A 441 -45.41 -7.94 8.89
CA ALA A 441 -45.30 -8.56 10.19
C ALA A 441 -46.65 -8.56 10.90
N GLN A 442 -47.56 -9.43 10.45
CA GLN A 442 -48.65 -9.92 11.28
C GLN A 442 -48.86 -11.40 11.01
N GLU A 443 -48.35 -12.23 11.91
CA GLU A 443 -49.11 -13.38 12.37
C GLU A 443 -49.53 -13.05 13.80
N ASN A 444 -50.85 -12.94 14.00
CA ASN A 444 -51.46 -12.78 15.32
C ASN A 444 -51.13 -14.02 16.16
N THR A 445 -50.25 -13.89 17.13
CA THR A 445 -50.14 -14.85 18.24
C THR A 445 -51.34 -14.67 19.15
N VAL A 446 -52.37 -15.50 18.95
CA VAL A 446 -53.44 -15.68 19.94
C VAL A 446 -52.87 -16.55 21.06
N GLN A 447 -52.79 -15.99 22.27
CA GLN A 447 -52.54 -16.70 23.52
C GLN A 447 -53.56 -17.84 23.70
N GLY A 448 -53.09 -19.05 24.01
CA GLY A 448 -53.96 -20.22 24.18
C GLY A 448 -53.28 -21.45 24.79
N ASP A 449 -53.01 -21.35 26.09
CA ASP A 449 -53.25 -22.38 27.12
C ASP A 449 -52.45 -23.71 27.05
N ASP A 450 -51.65 -23.97 28.09
CA ASP A 450 -50.88 -25.19 28.32
C ASP A 450 -51.82 -26.34 28.76
N GLY A 451 -52.20 -27.19 27.81
CA GLY A 451 -52.91 -28.44 28.07
C GLY A 451 -52.03 -29.61 27.63
N ALA A 452 -51.75 -30.54 28.55
CA ALA A 452 -50.90 -31.69 28.31
C ALA A 452 -51.38 -32.52 27.11
N TYR A 453 -50.48 -32.79 26.17
CA TYR A 453 -50.78 -33.61 25.00
C TYR A 453 -50.89 -35.10 25.39
N VAL A 454 -51.86 -35.79 24.80
CA VAL A 454 -52.04 -37.24 24.90
C VAL A 454 -51.70 -37.87 23.56
N TYR A 455 -51.04 -39.03 23.57
CA TYR A 455 -50.67 -39.75 22.35
C TYR A 455 -51.53 -41.01 22.18
N HIS A 456 -52.17 -41.15 21.03
CA HIS A 456 -52.97 -42.32 20.67
C HIS A 456 -52.24 -43.17 19.63
N ARG A 457 -52.15 -44.49 19.85
CA ARG A 457 -51.59 -45.42 18.87
C ARG A 457 -52.72 -45.97 18.00
N VAL A 458 -52.71 -45.64 16.72
CA VAL A 458 -53.68 -46.09 15.73
C VAL A 458 -53.72 -47.62 15.69
N LYS A 459 -54.90 -48.20 15.85
CA LYS A 459 -55.19 -49.62 15.69
C LYS A 459 -55.76 -49.91 14.31
N ARG A 460 -55.72 -51.17 13.91
CA ARG A 460 -56.26 -51.61 12.62
C ARG A 460 -57.77 -51.38 12.58
N GLY A 461 -58.21 -50.49 11.69
CA GLY A 461 -59.62 -50.11 11.53
C GLY A 461 -59.99 -48.75 12.10
N ASP A 462 -59.05 -48.05 12.76
CA ASP A 462 -59.31 -46.73 13.32
C ASP A 462 -59.46 -45.67 12.21
N THR A 463 -60.39 -44.74 12.41
CA THR A 463 -60.53 -43.53 11.60
C THR A 463 -60.26 -42.30 12.46
N LEU A 464 -59.81 -41.19 11.84
CA LEU A 464 -59.60 -39.92 12.56
C LEU A 464 -60.85 -39.45 13.31
N TRP A 465 -62.04 -39.75 12.77
CA TRP A 465 -63.32 -39.38 13.35
C TRP A 465 -63.64 -40.21 14.60
N ASP A 466 -63.39 -41.52 14.56
CA ASP A 466 -63.60 -42.43 15.69
C ASP A 466 -62.59 -42.21 16.81
N ILE A 467 -61.35 -41.85 16.47
CA ILE A 467 -60.32 -41.48 17.45
C ILE A 467 -60.71 -40.16 18.13
N ALA A 468 -61.12 -39.13 17.37
CA ALA A 468 -61.54 -37.85 17.95
C ALA A 468 -62.67 -38.01 18.98
N ARG A 469 -63.64 -38.88 18.71
CA ARG A 469 -64.78 -39.13 19.61
C ARG A 469 -64.41 -39.79 20.93
N GLN A 470 -63.27 -40.48 21.00
CA GLN A 470 -62.79 -41.14 22.21
C GLN A 470 -62.16 -40.15 23.21
N TYR A 471 -61.81 -38.94 22.76
CA TYR A 471 -61.14 -37.94 23.58
C TYR A 471 -62.02 -36.68 23.72
N PRO A 472 -62.51 -36.36 24.94
CA PRO A 472 -63.35 -35.19 25.16
C PRO A 472 -62.74 -33.91 24.60
N GLY A 473 -63.53 -33.18 23.80
CA GLY A 473 -63.14 -31.90 23.24
C GLY A 473 -62.10 -31.94 22.10
N VAL A 474 -61.72 -33.12 21.58
CA VAL A 474 -60.87 -33.26 20.40
C VAL A 474 -61.72 -33.40 19.15
N SER A 475 -61.51 -32.56 18.13
CA SER A 475 -62.16 -32.71 16.83
C SER A 475 -61.25 -33.38 15.80
N TYR A 476 -61.86 -33.98 14.77
CA TYR A 476 -61.14 -34.53 13.61
C TYR A 476 -60.14 -33.54 12.99
N THR A 477 -60.54 -32.26 12.87
CA THR A 477 -59.69 -31.18 12.33
C THR A 477 -58.50 -30.88 13.25
N ASP A 478 -58.68 -30.96 14.56
CA ASP A 478 -57.59 -30.72 15.51
C ASP A 478 -56.51 -31.79 15.41
N ILE A 479 -56.90 -33.07 15.22
CA ILE A 479 -55.95 -34.16 15.04
C ILE A 479 -55.12 -33.97 13.78
N LYS A 480 -55.75 -33.57 12.65
CA LYS A 480 -55.02 -33.34 11.40
C LYS A 480 -54.03 -32.20 11.53
N ASN A 481 -54.44 -31.09 12.12
CA ASN A 481 -53.60 -29.92 12.30
C ASN A 481 -52.43 -30.21 13.27
N LEU A 482 -52.69 -30.88 14.39
CA LEU A 482 -51.66 -31.22 15.40
C LEU A 482 -50.61 -32.21 14.90
N ASN A 483 -50.94 -33.03 13.90
CA ASN A 483 -50.07 -34.07 13.35
C ASN A 483 -49.64 -33.79 11.91
N ASN A 484 -49.91 -32.58 11.40
CA ASN A 484 -49.60 -32.16 10.01
C ASN A 484 -50.11 -33.14 8.94
N LEU A 485 -51.28 -33.74 9.15
CA LEU A 485 -51.87 -34.70 8.21
C LEU A 485 -52.56 -33.95 7.06
N THR A 486 -52.13 -34.22 5.83
CA THR A 486 -52.71 -33.63 4.62
C THR A 486 -53.86 -34.47 4.05
N ASP A 487 -53.97 -35.74 4.45
CA ASP A 487 -55.07 -36.66 4.11
C ASP A 487 -55.59 -37.43 5.33
N ASP A 488 -56.53 -38.36 5.12
CA ASP A 488 -57.23 -39.09 6.19
C ASP A 488 -56.69 -40.51 6.40
N LYS A 489 -55.56 -40.84 5.76
CA LYS A 489 -55.00 -42.19 5.82
C LYS A 489 -54.21 -42.35 7.11
N LEU A 490 -54.61 -43.33 7.91
CA LEU A 490 -53.93 -43.72 9.14
C LEU A 490 -53.29 -45.10 8.99
N MET A 491 -52.06 -45.24 9.48
CA MET A 491 -51.36 -46.52 9.49
C MET A 491 -51.45 -47.18 10.87
N PRO A 492 -51.85 -48.47 10.98
CA PRO A 492 -51.81 -49.18 12.25
C PRO A 492 -50.42 -49.11 12.89
N GLY A 493 -50.35 -48.66 14.14
CA GLY A 493 -49.12 -48.42 14.88
C GLY A 493 -48.64 -46.96 14.89
N GLN A 494 -49.19 -46.08 14.03
CA GLN A 494 -48.91 -44.65 14.00
C GLN A 494 -49.32 -43.98 15.31
N MET A 495 -48.47 -43.08 15.82
CA MET A 495 -48.80 -42.28 17.01
C MET A 495 -49.39 -40.93 16.58
N LEU A 496 -50.55 -40.60 17.12
CA LEU A 496 -51.22 -39.31 16.91
C LEU A 496 -51.17 -38.50 18.19
N LYS A 497 -50.69 -37.27 18.09
CA LYS A 497 -50.67 -36.25 19.14
C LYS A 497 -52.03 -35.57 19.22
N LEU A 498 -52.65 -35.65 20.38
CA LEU A 498 -54.00 -35.14 20.66
C LEU A 498 -53.94 -34.16 21.82
N LYS A 499 -54.90 -33.24 21.89
CA LYS A 499 -55.03 -32.32 23.02
C LYS A 499 -56.49 -32.34 23.53
N PRO A 500 -56.84 -33.30 24.39
CA PRO A 500 -58.16 -33.35 25.00
C PRO A 500 -58.40 -32.12 25.86
N LYS A 501 -59.64 -31.65 25.88
CA LYS A 501 -60.06 -30.58 26.81
C LYS A 501 -60.58 -31.28 28.06
N GLY A 502 -59.95 -30.98 29.20
CA GLY A 502 -60.32 -31.54 30.51
C GLY A 502 -61.72 -31.14 30.95
#